data_AF-A0AB37X486-F1
#
_entry.id   AF-A0AB37X486-F1
#
_cell.length_a   1.000
_cell.length_b   1.000
_cell.length_c   1.000
_cell.angle_alpha   90.00
_cell.angle_beta   90.00
_cell.angle_gamma   90.00
#
_symmetry.space_group_name_H-M   'P 1'
#
loop_
_entity.id
_entity.type
_entity.pdbx_description
1 polymer ?
#
loop_
_entity_poly.entity_id
_entity_poly.type
_entity_poly.pdbx_seq_one_letter_code
_entity_poly.pdbx_strand_id
1 'polypeptide(L)'
;MDERMAAVQRMQDYIGLHLHEHITMADLAAAALFSPWHSYRLFRELTGLTPAAYIRRMRLSHSAMELKRSGRTITEVARVRIRQR
;
A
#
# COMPACT_ATOMS: atom_id res chain seq x y z
N MET A 1 9.08 10.72 -20.57
CA MET A 1 9.12 10.45 -19.12
C MET A 1 10.50 9.87 -18.80
N ASP A 2 11.18 10.31 -17.73
CA ASP A 2 12.46 9.71 -17.29
C ASP A 2 12.20 8.24 -16.89
N GLU A 3 12.99 7.30 -17.43
CA GLU A 3 12.84 5.86 -17.17
C GLU A 3 12.89 5.54 -15.67
N ARG A 4 13.66 6.31 -14.89
CA ARG A 4 13.74 6.14 -13.43
C ARG A 4 12.42 6.48 -12.74
N MET A 5 11.74 7.53 -13.22
CA MET A 5 10.42 7.90 -12.72
C MET A 5 9.39 6.82 -13.07
N ALA A 6 9.43 6.29 -14.29
CA ALA A 6 8.56 5.19 -14.70
C ALA A 6 8.79 3.92 -13.87
N ALA A 7 10.05 3.57 -13.59
CA ALA A 7 10.39 2.44 -12.74
C ALA A 7 9.86 2.59 -11.31
N VAL A 8 9.98 3.78 -10.72
CA VAL A 8 9.42 4.05 -9.37
C VAL A 8 7.90 4.03 -9.37
N GLN A 9 7.25 4.52 -10.43
CA GLN A 9 5.80 4.40 -10.56
C GLN A 9 5.37 2.94 -10.61
N ARG A 10 6.01 2.10 -11.45
CA ARG A 10 5.73 0.65 -11.50
C ARG A 10 5.88 -0.04 -10.15
N MET A 11 6.89 0.34 -9.36
CA MET A 11 7.05 -0.17 -8.00
C MET A 11 5.92 0.28 -7.06
N GLN A 12 5.49 1.55 -7.13
CA GLN A 12 4.38 2.05 -6.31
C GLN A 12 3.06 1.36 -6.68
N ASP A 13 2.81 1.17 -7.97
CA ASP A 13 1.61 0.48 -8.47
C ASP A 13 1.58 -0.98 -7.98
N TYR A 14 2.71 -1.69 -8.07
CA TYR A 14 2.86 -3.05 -7.54
C TYR A 14 2.59 -3.09 -6.02
N ILE A 15 3.17 -2.15 -5.26
CA ILE A 15 2.94 -2.04 -3.81
C ILE A 15 1.47 -1.77 -3.49
N GLY A 16 0.78 -0.96 -4.30
CA GLY A 16 -0.65 -0.68 -4.19
C GLY A 16 -1.50 -1.94 -4.38
N LEU A 17 -1.24 -2.70 -5.43
CA LEU A 17 -1.98 -3.91 -5.79
C LEU A 17 -1.77 -5.05 -4.78
N HIS A 18 -0.57 -5.16 -4.22
CA HIS A 18 -0.18 -6.26 -3.33
C HIS A 18 -0.05 -5.85 -1.87
N LEU A 19 -0.73 -4.77 -1.44
CA LEU A 19 -0.50 -4.14 -0.13
C LEU A 19 -0.70 -5.10 1.05
N HIS A 20 -1.57 -6.09 0.92
CA HIS A 20 -1.90 -7.07 1.96
C HIS A 20 -1.05 -8.34 1.91
N GLU A 21 -0.14 -8.45 0.94
CA GLU A 21 0.71 -9.61 0.71
C GLU A 21 2.14 -9.38 1.22
N HIS A 22 2.96 -10.43 1.22
CA HIS A 22 4.38 -10.28 1.51
C HIS A 22 5.12 -9.78 0.26
N ILE A 23 5.59 -8.53 0.30
CA ILE A 23 6.32 -7.90 -0.81
C ILE A 23 7.82 -7.96 -0.53
N THR A 24 8.58 -8.54 -1.45
CA THR A 24 10.05 -8.59 -1.38
C THR A 24 10.68 -7.52 -2.28
N MET A 25 11.97 -7.25 -2.07
CA MET A 25 12.72 -6.40 -3.00
C MET A 25 12.87 -7.01 -4.39
N ALA A 26 12.85 -8.34 -4.52
CA ALA A 26 12.93 -9.00 -5.82
C ALA A 26 11.67 -8.72 -6.66
N ASP A 27 10.49 -8.71 -6.02
CA ASP A 27 9.22 -8.39 -6.68
C ASP A 27 9.22 -6.96 -7.22
N LEU A 28 9.68 -6.00 -6.41
CA LEU A 28 9.81 -4.60 -6.82
C LEU A 28 10.84 -4.41 -7.93
N ALA A 29 11.93 -5.18 -7.89
CA ALA A 29 12.93 -5.18 -8.94
C ALA A 29 12.37 -5.66 -10.28
N ALA A 30 11.61 -6.76 -10.25
CA ALA A 30 10.92 -7.30 -11.41
C ALA A 30 9.91 -6.30 -11.99
N ALA A 31 9.12 -5.64 -11.15
CA ALA A 31 8.18 -4.59 -11.59
C ALA A 31 8.91 -3.37 -12.19
N ALA A 32 10.06 -2.99 -11.62
CA ALA A 32 10.85 -1.87 -12.08
C ALA A 32 11.60 -2.15 -13.40
N LEU A 33 11.85 -3.42 -13.75
CA LEU A 33 12.76 -3.85 -14.81
C LEU A 33 14.22 -3.47 -14.54
N PHE A 34 14.63 -3.47 -13.27
CA PHE A 34 15.98 -3.15 -12.82
C PHE A 34 16.49 -4.17 -11.80
N SER A 35 17.80 -4.15 -11.53
CA SER A 35 18.36 -5.00 -10.48
C SER A 35 17.87 -4.58 -9.09
N PRO A 36 17.77 -5.51 -8.11
CA PRO A 36 17.24 -5.20 -6.77
C PRO A 36 17.92 -4.02 -6.07
N TRP A 37 19.24 -3.90 -6.20
CA TRP A 37 19.99 -2.80 -5.60
C TRP A 37 19.70 -1.46 -6.30
N HIS A 38 19.59 -1.46 -7.63
CA HIS A 38 19.27 -0.24 -8.37
C HIS A 38 17.84 0.21 -8.09
N SER A 39 16.88 -0.71 -8.09
CA SER A 39 15.49 -0.43 -7.73
C SER A 39 15.36 0.12 -6.31
N TYR A 40 16.07 -0.46 -5.34
CA TYR A 40 16.11 0.07 -3.97
C TYR A 40 16.61 1.52 -3.92
N ARG A 41 17.73 1.80 -4.62
CA ARG A 41 18.31 3.14 -4.67
C ARG A 41 17.37 4.15 -5.33
N LEU A 42 16.87 3.83 -6.53
CA LEU A 42 15.94 4.69 -7.26
C LEU A 42 14.70 5.01 -6.44
N PHE A 43 14.11 3.99 -5.80
CA PHE A 43 12.94 4.17 -4.96
C PHE A 43 13.24 5.13 -3.81
N ARG A 44 14.37 4.95 -3.12
CA ARG A 44 14.74 5.82 -2.00
C ARG A 44 15.09 7.24 -2.44
N GLU A 45 15.78 7.40 -3.56
CA GLU A 45 16.17 8.71 -4.11
C GLU A 45 14.94 9.51 -4.58
N LEU A 46 13.96 8.87 -5.22
CA LEU A 46 12.78 9.55 -5.76
C LEU A 46 11.60 9.67 -4.77
N THR A 47 11.43 8.73 -3.84
CA THR A 47 10.34 8.78 -2.85
C THR A 47 10.75 9.32 -1.49
N GLY A 48 12.06 9.42 -1.22
CA GLY A 48 12.62 9.78 0.08
C GLY A 48 12.48 8.71 1.16
N LEU A 49 11.91 7.53 0.84
CA LEU A 49 11.65 6.45 1.79
C LEU A 49 12.25 5.13 1.30
N THR A 50 12.61 4.25 2.24
CA THR A 50 12.88 2.86 1.86
C THR A 50 11.57 2.17 1.47
N PRO A 51 11.60 1.16 0.57
CA PRO A 51 10.39 0.43 0.19
C PRO A 51 9.61 -0.13 1.38
N ALA A 52 10.29 -0.70 2.37
CA ALA A 52 9.66 -1.20 3.59
C ALA A 52 8.97 -0.10 4.41
N ALA A 53 9.59 1.08 4.54
CA ALA A 53 8.98 2.21 5.23
C ALA A 53 7.76 2.76 4.47
N TYR A 54 7.84 2.80 3.15
CA TYR A 54 6.73 3.20 2.28
C TYR A 54 5.54 2.24 2.40
N ILE A 55 5.77 0.93 2.29
CA ILE A 55 4.75 -0.11 2.47
C ILE A 55 4.08 0.01 3.84
N ARG A 56 4.87 0.14 4.92
CA ARG A 56 4.34 0.31 6.28
C ARG A 56 3.45 1.54 6.40
N ARG A 57 3.88 2.67 5.84
CA ARG A 57 3.11 3.91 5.83
C ARG A 57 1.79 3.72 5.08
N MET A 58 1.83 3.07 3.92
CA MET A 58 0.62 2.87 3.12
C MET A 58 -0.37 1.91 3.80
N ARG A 59 0.11 0.84 4.43
CA ARG A 59 -0.74 -0.06 5.26
C ARG A 59 -1.44 0.70 6.37
N LEU A 60 -0.71 1.53 7.12
CA LEU A 60 -1.28 2.33 8.20
C LEU A 60 -2.35 3.30 7.68
N SER A 61 -2.07 3.99 6.57
CA SER A 61 -3.04 4.88 5.92
C SER A 61 -4.27 4.13 5.43
N HIS A 62 -4.11 2.95 4.83
CA HIS A 62 -5.21 2.11 4.37
C HIS A 62 -6.08 1.65 5.55
N SER A 63 -5.49 1.08 6.60
CA SER A 63 -6.24 0.65 7.79
C SER A 63 -6.97 1.81 8.46
N ALA A 64 -6.36 3.00 8.54
CA ALA A 64 -7.03 4.18 9.08
C ALA A 64 -8.23 4.62 8.20
N MET A 65 -8.11 4.51 6.88
CA MET A 65 -9.20 4.77 5.94
C MET A 65 -10.32 3.72 6.08
N GLU A 66 -9.96 2.45 6.21
CA GLU A 66 -10.90 1.34 6.42
C GLU A 66 -11.66 1.51 7.74
N LEU A 67 -11.00 1.87 8.84
CA LEU A 67 -11.65 2.15 10.12
C LEU A 67 -12.64 3.32 10.03
N LYS A 68 -12.29 4.38 9.27
CA LYS A 68 -13.21 5.50 9.01
C LYS A 68 -14.41 5.06 8.15
N ARG A 69 -14.19 4.15 7.18
CA ARG A 69 -15.26 3.62 6.30
C ARG A 69 -16.14 2.59 7.01
N SER A 70 -15.57 1.76 7.89
CA SER A 70 -16.30 0.86 8.79
C SER A 70 -17.00 1.61 9.93
N GLY A 71 -16.78 2.92 10.04
CA GLY A 71 -17.63 3.88 10.74
C GLY A 71 -19.04 4.03 10.16
N ARG A 72 -19.45 3.19 9.20
CA ARG A 72 -20.85 2.76 9.04
C ARG A 72 -21.24 1.95 10.28
N THR A 73 -21.50 2.74 11.32
CA THR A 73 -22.43 2.53 12.43
C THR A 73 -22.13 1.37 13.39
N ILE A 74 -21.24 1.65 14.36
CA ILE A 74 -21.39 1.13 15.74
C ILE A 74 -22.84 1.40 16.27
N THR A 75 -23.58 2.31 15.63
CA THR A 75 -25.00 2.58 15.84
C THR A 75 -26.03 1.75 15.02
N GLU A 76 -25.67 0.99 13.97
CA GLU A 76 -26.63 0.11 13.23
C GLU A 76 -26.48 -1.34 13.62
N VAL A 77 -25.33 -1.77 14.15
CA VAL A 77 -25.23 -3.12 14.73
C VAL A 77 -26.12 -3.26 15.99
N ALA A 78 -26.59 -2.14 16.56
CA ALA A 78 -27.48 -2.11 17.73
C ALA A 78 -29.00 -1.94 17.42
N ARG A 79 -29.46 -1.82 16.16
CA ARG A 79 -30.88 -1.52 15.87
C ARG A 79 -31.65 -2.54 15.02
N VAL A 80 -31.17 -3.77 14.88
CA VAL A 80 -31.97 -4.89 14.33
C VAL A 80 -31.62 -6.10 15.19
N ARG A 81 -32.27 -6.42 16.32
CA ARG A 81 -33.70 -6.56 16.58
C ARG A 81 -33.95 -6.56 18.11
N ILE A 82 -34.51 -5.49 18.65
CA ILE A 82 -35.37 -5.60 19.86
C ILE A 82 -36.80 -5.37 19.38
N ARG A 83 -37.65 -6.37 19.67
CA ARG A 83 -39.13 -6.42 19.55
C ARG A 83 -39.71 -6.39 18.14
N GLN A 84 -40.36 -7.49 17.74
CA GLN A 84 -41.81 -7.63 17.91
C GLN A 84 -42.24 -9.11 17.85
N ARG A 85 -42.89 -9.53 18.94
CA ARG A 85 -43.73 -10.73 19.19
C ARG A 85 -43.10 -12.11 19.12
#